data_AF-A0A4R7DSZ7-F1
#
_entry.id   AF-A0A4R7DSZ7-F1
#
_cell.length_a   1.000
_cell.length_b   1.000
_cell.length_c   1.000
_cell.angle_alpha   90.00
_cell.angle_beta   90.00
_cell.angle_gamma   90.00
#
_symmetry.space_group_name_H-M   'P 1'
#
loop_
_entity.id
_entity.type
_entity.pdbx_description
1 polymer ?
#
loop_
_entity_poly.entity_id
_entity_poly.type
_entity_poly.pdbx_seq_one_letter_code
_entity_poly.pdbx_strand_id
1 'polypeptide(L)'
;MRELTECCEKAASLLKQHDVRQLYRLVQFIDEEYQQNRWPELLPLYAQQHAQDNNQLISELLAVCVNALHCGYQWSLHSHYRRILAAACVSEKLNPDPNYWKQLHLRQPLWLSALESLTLKSADILFFRYWVNALTQVQLQRSKPTQTFFPLLNGEFRYRFWALLNKQDTLPVRLTGQKFSHHKNQQTAVLLGYEGKHQVLALLHKLDSPFYVSPDETQNWQVNDKPLTQEQMSALAQHRLLKQEQTSTTQQTPRQLLRAINRYANASGALNAVIQQINQLPFLASSLHAAVHQSERIGYSEASRMDLKQSYLWLGSKRASVILATAFLQHQFSLNTIPLHNALMQKLGLLTTTLQHLSAETGVSLPTPAPLLALLSGSDLFRHPELIKSAKWPRPREIEHCYSTSWVGSALDISDFRRSRQLVKRWQLPPATENLLNPDKAETSKLSALFFLAHYLTLSTYYPEVSLSSSVKSMLKSYCQQLQINSEQLTRIKAKSAFESHCYSPL
;
A
#
# COMPACT_ATOMS: atom_id res chain seq x y z
N MET A 1 22.04 -6.94 -4.79
CA MET A 1 23.31 -7.50 -4.27
C MET A 1 24.10 -6.46 -3.48
N ARG A 2 24.50 -5.31 -4.05
CA ARG A 2 25.29 -4.27 -3.33
C ARG A 2 24.67 -3.78 -2.00
N GLU A 3 23.35 -3.61 -1.95
CA GLU A 3 22.65 -3.17 -0.72
C GLU A 3 22.59 -4.26 0.37
N LEU A 4 22.53 -5.55 0.00
CA LEU A 4 22.48 -6.68 0.94
C LEU A 4 23.86 -6.87 1.61
N THR A 5 24.93 -6.80 0.80
CA THR A 5 26.31 -6.86 1.29
C THR A 5 26.62 -5.70 2.24
N GLU A 6 26.21 -4.48 1.89
CA GLU A 6 26.42 -3.30 2.73
C GLU A 6 25.71 -3.42 4.10
N CYS A 7 24.51 -4.02 4.14
CA CYS A 7 23.81 -4.30 5.40
C CYS A 7 24.54 -5.32 6.27
N CYS A 8 25.05 -6.41 5.69
CA CYS A 8 25.82 -7.41 6.42
C CYS A 8 27.13 -6.81 6.96
N GLU A 9 27.80 -5.98 6.18
CA GLU A 9 29.01 -5.25 6.61
C GLU A 9 28.72 -4.27 7.76
N LYS A 10 27.62 -3.51 7.66
CA LYS A 10 27.17 -2.63 8.76
C LYS A 10 26.83 -3.42 10.02
N ALA A 11 26.12 -4.53 9.91
CA ALA A 11 25.85 -5.40 11.06
C ALA A 11 27.13 -6.02 11.66
N ALA A 12 28.09 -6.42 10.82
CA ALA A 12 29.40 -6.90 11.27
C ALA A 12 30.21 -5.80 11.97
N SER A 13 30.13 -4.55 11.51
CA SER A 13 30.77 -3.40 12.17
C SER A 13 30.15 -3.12 13.55
N LEU A 14 28.83 -3.28 13.68
CA LEU A 14 28.13 -3.10 14.95
C LEU A 14 28.56 -4.11 16.01
N LEU A 15 28.78 -5.38 15.63
CA LEU A 15 29.33 -6.40 16.52
C LEU A 15 30.70 -6.04 17.11
N LYS A 16 31.46 -5.16 16.45
CA LYS A 16 32.81 -4.75 16.87
C LYS A 16 32.82 -3.43 17.63
N GLN A 17 32.01 -2.45 17.20
CA GLN A 17 32.12 -1.06 17.65
C GLN A 17 30.97 -0.60 18.57
N HIS A 18 29.84 -1.30 18.57
CA HIS A 18 28.65 -0.95 19.37
C HIS A 18 28.23 0.54 19.26
N ASP A 19 28.39 1.18 18.09
CA ASP A 19 28.04 2.59 17.89
C ASP A 19 26.51 2.79 17.75
N VAL A 20 25.94 3.54 18.69
CA VAL A 20 24.51 3.90 18.75
C VAL A 20 24.02 4.57 17.46
N ARG A 21 24.83 5.42 16.83
CA ARG A 21 24.45 6.13 15.59
C ARG A 21 24.39 5.17 14.41
N GLN A 22 25.38 4.29 14.29
CA GLN A 22 25.39 3.26 13.25
C GLN A 22 24.24 2.29 13.43
N LEU A 23 23.89 1.95 14.67
CA LEU A 23 22.77 1.07 14.98
C LEU A 23 21.45 1.68 14.51
N TYR A 24 21.19 2.94 14.87
CA TYR A 24 19.98 3.63 14.41
C TYR A 24 19.94 3.78 12.88
N ARG A 25 21.10 4.03 12.23
CA ARG A 25 21.19 4.10 10.77
C ARG A 25 20.91 2.76 10.09
N LEU A 26 21.39 1.66 10.65
CA LEU A 26 21.08 0.31 10.15
C LEU A 26 19.56 0.06 10.22
N VAL A 27 18.95 0.34 11.38
CA VAL A 27 17.49 0.18 11.55
C VAL A 27 16.72 1.08 10.59
N GLN A 28 17.15 2.32 10.41
CA GLN A 28 16.53 3.25 9.44
C GLN A 28 16.60 2.69 8.02
N PHE A 29 17.75 2.17 7.60
CA PHE A 29 17.92 1.57 6.27
C PHE A 29 16.99 0.36 6.08
N ILE A 30 16.92 -0.55 7.04
CA ILE A 30 16.05 -1.73 6.96
C ILE A 30 14.56 -1.32 7.00
N ASP A 31 14.21 -0.27 7.74
CA ASP A 31 12.85 0.29 7.75
C ASP A 31 12.48 0.90 6.38
N GLU A 32 13.43 1.55 5.70
CA GLU A 32 13.26 2.06 4.34
C GLU A 32 13.12 0.91 3.32
N GLU A 33 13.86 -0.19 3.48
CA GLU A 33 13.68 -1.41 2.67
C GLU A 33 12.27 -2.02 2.85
N TYR A 34 11.74 -2.02 4.08
CA TYR A 34 10.37 -2.46 4.37
C TYR A 34 9.32 -1.60 3.64
N GLN A 35 9.47 -0.27 3.66
CA GLN A 35 8.53 0.66 3.00
C GLN A 35 8.50 0.47 1.48
N GLN A 36 9.59 -0.03 0.91
CA GLN A 36 9.75 -0.25 -0.52
C GLN A 36 9.40 -1.69 -0.94
N ASN A 37 8.79 -2.49 -0.04
CA ASN A 37 8.41 -3.90 -0.29
C ASN A 37 9.59 -4.80 -0.70
N ARG A 38 10.81 -4.53 -0.20
CA ARG A 38 12.06 -5.20 -0.65
C ARG A 38 12.42 -6.46 0.13
N TRP A 39 11.44 -7.15 0.70
CA TRP A 39 11.61 -8.41 1.46
C TRP A 39 12.87 -8.43 2.36
N PRO A 40 12.95 -7.52 3.34
CA PRO A 40 14.10 -7.44 4.23
C PRO A 40 14.29 -8.72 5.06
N GLU A 41 13.31 -9.62 5.14
CA GLU A 41 13.47 -10.95 5.75
C GLU A 41 14.42 -11.87 4.97
N LEU A 42 14.87 -11.49 3.76
CA LEU A 42 15.97 -12.13 3.05
C LEU A 42 17.35 -11.81 3.66
N LEU A 43 17.50 -10.69 4.38
CA LEU A 43 18.79 -10.25 4.95
C LEU A 43 19.37 -11.27 5.96
N PRO A 44 18.59 -11.81 6.93
CA PRO A 44 19.08 -12.84 7.83
C PRO A 44 19.51 -14.11 7.09
N LEU A 45 18.73 -14.55 6.10
CA LEU A 45 19.04 -15.75 5.30
C LEU A 45 20.31 -15.56 4.47
N TYR A 46 20.50 -14.36 3.91
CA TYR A 46 21.71 -13.98 3.19
C TYR A 46 22.94 -13.99 4.10
N ALA A 47 22.83 -13.43 5.31
CA ALA A 47 23.90 -13.41 6.29
C ALA A 47 24.33 -14.81 6.75
N GLN A 48 23.41 -15.78 6.83
CA GLN A 48 23.76 -17.18 7.15
C GLN A 48 24.64 -17.85 6.09
N GLN A 49 24.55 -17.41 4.84
CA GLN A 49 25.20 -18.08 3.71
C GLN A 49 26.56 -17.50 3.34
N HIS A 50 26.78 -16.22 3.61
CA HIS A 50 28.04 -15.57 3.29
C HIS A 50 29.06 -15.80 4.40
N ALA A 51 29.98 -16.74 4.13
CA ALA A 51 30.94 -17.30 5.07
C ALA A 51 32.01 -16.31 5.55
N GLN A 52 31.75 -15.59 6.65
CA GLN A 52 32.77 -14.96 7.50
C GLN A 52 32.63 -15.39 8.98
N ASP A 53 33.56 -15.00 9.84
CA ASP A 53 33.42 -15.20 11.29
C ASP A 53 32.20 -14.41 11.81
N ASN A 54 31.43 -14.99 12.76
CA ASN A 54 30.22 -14.42 13.38
C ASN A 54 28.91 -14.40 12.55
N ASN A 55 28.79 -15.17 11.46
CA ASN A 55 27.56 -15.17 10.61
C ASN A 55 26.25 -15.44 11.36
N GLN A 56 26.28 -16.32 12.36
CA GLN A 56 25.09 -16.64 13.15
C GLN A 56 24.63 -15.42 13.97
N LEU A 57 25.58 -14.67 14.54
CA LEU A 57 25.30 -13.46 15.30
C LEU A 57 24.80 -12.34 14.38
N ILE A 58 25.41 -12.17 13.21
CA ILE A 58 24.95 -11.20 12.20
C ILE A 58 23.53 -11.52 11.74
N SER A 59 23.26 -12.79 11.43
CA SER A 59 21.92 -13.27 11.07
C SER A 59 20.92 -13.01 12.18
N GLU A 60 21.28 -13.26 13.44
CA GLU A 60 20.40 -13.03 14.59
C GLU A 60 20.09 -11.55 14.77
N LEU A 61 21.08 -10.66 14.69
CA LEU A 61 20.88 -9.22 14.78
C LEU A 61 19.95 -8.70 13.69
N LEU A 62 20.17 -9.14 12.45
CA LEU A 62 19.32 -8.76 11.32
C LEU A 62 17.90 -9.30 11.50
N ALA A 63 17.71 -10.54 11.97
CA ALA A 63 16.38 -11.09 12.19
C ALA A 63 15.64 -10.38 13.32
N VAL A 64 16.32 -10.03 14.42
CA VAL A 64 15.71 -9.25 15.49
C VAL A 64 15.26 -7.88 14.98
N CYS A 65 16.10 -7.21 14.18
CA CYS A 65 15.73 -5.92 13.59
C CYS A 65 14.51 -6.07 12.66
N VAL A 66 14.54 -7.06 11.76
CA VAL A 66 13.48 -7.33 10.79
C VAL A 66 12.16 -7.66 11.50
N ASN A 67 12.17 -8.57 12.48
CA ASN A 67 10.99 -8.95 13.26
C ASN A 67 10.42 -7.78 14.06
N ALA A 68 11.27 -6.96 14.67
CA ALA A 68 10.82 -5.77 15.38
C ALA A 68 10.13 -4.78 14.43
N LEU A 69 10.70 -4.54 13.26
CA LEU A 69 10.08 -3.66 12.27
C LEU A 69 8.76 -4.27 11.77
N HIS A 70 8.71 -5.56 11.47
CA HIS A 70 7.51 -6.28 11.04
C HIS A 70 6.37 -6.17 12.07
N CYS A 71 6.62 -6.47 13.35
CA CYS A 71 5.63 -6.30 14.41
C CYS A 71 5.19 -4.84 14.53
N GLY A 72 6.12 -3.88 14.39
CA GLY A 72 5.78 -2.46 14.38
C GLY A 72 4.89 -2.03 13.21
N TYR A 73 5.02 -2.67 12.04
CA TYR A 73 4.10 -2.48 10.91
C TYR A 73 2.72 -3.08 11.18
N GLN A 74 2.67 -4.33 11.65
CA GLN A 74 1.40 -5.01 12.00
C GLN A 74 0.60 -4.20 13.02
N TRP A 75 1.26 -3.59 13.99
CA TRP A 75 0.61 -2.78 15.03
C TRP A 75 0.43 -1.31 14.66
N SER A 76 0.74 -0.95 13.41
CA SER A 76 0.57 0.41 12.88
C SER A 76 1.27 1.49 13.72
N LEU A 77 2.49 1.19 14.20
CA LEU A 77 3.28 2.12 15.00
C LEU A 77 3.90 3.22 14.12
N HIS A 78 4.02 4.43 14.69
CA HIS A 78 4.68 5.55 14.02
C HIS A 78 6.14 5.20 13.67
N SER A 79 6.61 5.62 12.48
CA SER A 79 7.95 5.30 11.95
C SER A 79 9.08 5.53 12.98
N HIS A 80 9.11 6.70 13.61
CA HIS A 80 10.14 7.02 14.59
C HIS A 80 10.10 6.07 15.81
N TYR A 81 8.90 5.73 16.29
CA TYR A 81 8.73 4.84 17.43
C TYR A 81 9.14 3.41 17.09
N ARG A 82 8.71 2.91 15.92
CA ARG A 82 9.11 1.60 15.39
C ARG A 82 10.63 1.47 15.25
N ARG A 83 11.32 2.50 14.76
CA ARG A 83 12.79 2.52 14.65
C ARG A 83 13.46 2.45 16.02
N ILE A 84 12.97 3.19 17.02
CA ILE A 84 13.49 3.12 18.39
C ILE A 84 13.28 1.74 18.99
N LEU A 85 12.11 1.14 18.79
CA LEU A 85 11.81 -0.22 19.27
C LEU A 85 12.75 -1.27 18.67
N ALA A 86 12.95 -1.24 17.35
CA ALA A 86 13.85 -2.15 16.67
C ALA A 86 15.30 -1.94 17.11
N ALA A 87 15.73 -0.69 17.26
CA ALA A 87 17.06 -0.36 17.76
C ALA A 87 17.29 -0.89 19.19
N ALA A 88 16.29 -0.80 20.06
CA ALA A 88 16.34 -1.34 21.40
C ALA A 88 16.45 -2.88 21.42
N CYS A 89 15.71 -3.57 20.56
CA CYS A 89 15.79 -5.04 20.46
C CYS A 89 17.18 -5.48 19.98
N VAL A 90 17.75 -4.79 18.99
CA VAL A 90 19.13 -5.06 18.50
C VAL A 90 20.16 -4.75 19.58
N SER A 91 19.95 -3.69 20.36
CA SER A 91 20.87 -3.30 21.44
C SER A 91 20.93 -4.36 22.54
N GLU A 92 19.78 -4.93 22.93
CA GLU A 92 19.75 -5.99 23.94
C GLU A 92 20.55 -7.23 23.51
N LYS A 93 20.48 -7.58 22.21
CA LYS A 93 21.26 -8.70 21.65
C LYS A 93 22.76 -8.46 21.66
N LEU A 94 23.19 -7.22 21.50
CA LEU A 94 24.60 -6.85 21.57
C LEU A 94 25.08 -6.76 23.03
N ASN A 95 24.31 -6.09 23.90
CA ASN A 95 24.54 -6.03 25.33
C ASN A 95 23.24 -5.70 26.08
N PRO A 96 22.79 -6.54 27.04
CA PRO A 96 21.56 -6.29 27.79
C PRO A 96 21.68 -5.18 28.85
N ASP A 97 22.88 -4.76 29.25
CA ASP A 97 23.05 -3.78 30.33
C ASP A 97 22.72 -2.34 29.87
N PRO A 98 21.70 -1.67 30.45
CA PRO A 98 21.39 -0.28 30.12
C PRO A 98 22.52 0.69 30.49
N ASN A 99 23.35 0.39 31.49
CA ASN A 99 24.44 1.28 31.91
C ASN A 99 25.58 1.29 30.91
N TYR A 100 25.88 0.15 30.28
CA TYR A 100 26.80 0.05 29.16
C TYR A 100 26.41 1.01 28.02
N TRP A 101 25.14 1.05 27.63
CA TRP A 101 24.68 1.94 26.56
C TRP A 101 24.65 3.42 26.96
N LYS A 102 24.40 3.73 28.24
CA LYS A 102 24.53 5.10 28.76
C LYS A 102 25.97 5.61 28.66
N GLN A 103 26.96 4.75 28.91
CA GLN A 103 28.39 5.10 28.75
C GLN A 103 28.72 5.40 27.28
N LEU A 104 28.08 4.70 26.33
CA LEU A 104 28.15 4.96 24.90
C LEU A 104 27.24 6.13 24.42
N HIS A 105 26.82 7.00 25.35
CA HIS A 105 26.03 8.20 25.09
C HIS A 105 24.61 7.97 24.56
N LEU A 106 24.00 6.80 24.78
CA LEU A 106 22.58 6.61 24.54
C LEU A 106 21.77 7.42 25.57
N ARG A 107 21.01 8.43 25.11
CA ARG A 107 20.18 9.31 25.95
C ARG A 107 18.68 9.09 25.80
N GLN A 108 18.25 8.29 24.83
CA GLN A 108 16.82 8.14 24.52
C GLN A 108 16.13 7.29 25.60
N PRO A 109 15.15 7.84 26.35
CA PRO A 109 14.62 7.20 27.56
C PRO A 109 13.85 5.92 27.24
N LEU A 110 13.08 5.91 26.16
CA LEU A 110 12.35 4.73 25.69
C LEU A 110 13.29 3.59 25.26
N TRP A 111 14.42 3.93 24.64
CA TRP A 111 15.40 2.92 24.24
C TRP A 111 16.05 2.30 25.49
N LEU A 112 16.43 3.12 26.46
CA LEU A 112 17.02 2.63 27.71
C LEU A 112 16.03 1.81 28.55
N SER A 113 14.78 2.23 28.66
CA SER A 113 13.77 1.48 29.42
C SER A 113 13.52 0.10 28.81
N ALA A 114 13.60 -0.02 27.49
CA ALA A 114 13.49 -1.30 26.80
C ALA A 114 14.57 -2.32 27.19
N LEU A 115 15.71 -1.87 27.72
CA LEU A 115 16.84 -2.73 28.11
C LEU A 115 16.72 -3.27 29.54
N GLU A 116 15.81 -2.73 30.34
CA GLU A 116 15.62 -3.13 31.73
C GLU A 116 15.11 -4.59 31.88
N SER A 117 15.16 -5.09 33.11
CA SER A 117 14.60 -6.38 33.49
C SER A 117 13.08 -6.31 33.65
N LEU A 118 12.40 -7.43 33.35
CA LEU A 118 10.95 -7.53 33.41
C LEU A 118 10.44 -7.42 34.87
N THR A 119 9.56 -6.46 35.13
CA THR A 119 8.95 -6.15 36.42
C THR A 119 7.46 -5.83 36.26
N LEU A 120 6.68 -5.87 37.34
CA LEU A 120 5.23 -5.55 37.33
C LEU A 120 4.89 -4.14 36.83
N LYS A 121 5.83 -3.19 36.92
CA LYS A 121 5.67 -1.81 36.44
C LYS A 121 6.37 -1.54 35.10
N SER A 122 6.81 -2.59 34.40
CA SER A 122 7.52 -2.47 33.13
C SER A 122 6.67 -1.80 32.06
N ALA A 123 7.30 -0.96 31.25
CA ALA A 123 6.67 -0.35 30.09
C ALA A 123 6.38 -1.38 28.98
N ASP A 124 5.39 -1.10 28.13
CA ASP A 124 4.96 -1.98 27.02
C ASP A 124 6.11 -2.35 26.06
N ILE A 125 7.12 -1.50 25.98
CA ILE A 125 8.34 -1.69 25.20
C ILE A 125 9.19 -2.88 25.64
N LEU A 126 9.20 -3.23 26.94
CA LEU A 126 9.88 -4.45 27.40
C LEU A 126 9.15 -5.69 26.87
N PHE A 127 7.82 -5.74 27.01
CA PHE A 127 7.02 -6.86 26.52
C PHE A 127 7.19 -7.06 25.02
N PHE A 128 7.29 -5.96 24.26
CA PHE A 128 7.62 -5.99 22.85
C PHE A 128 8.96 -6.68 22.58
N ARG A 129 10.03 -6.30 23.29
CA ARG A 129 11.36 -6.90 23.15
C ARG A 129 11.34 -8.41 23.37
N TYR A 130 10.73 -8.86 24.47
CA TYR A 130 10.63 -10.30 24.77
C TYR A 130 9.84 -11.06 23.69
N TRP A 131 8.79 -10.45 23.14
CA TRP A 131 8.02 -11.03 22.04
C TRP A 131 8.85 -11.17 20.75
N VAL A 132 9.57 -10.11 20.35
CA VAL A 132 10.46 -10.11 19.18
C VAL A 132 11.59 -11.13 19.34
N ASN A 133 12.14 -11.27 20.54
CA ASN A 133 13.16 -12.28 20.83
C ASN A 133 12.61 -13.70 20.69
N ALA A 134 11.42 -13.98 21.22
CA ALA A 134 10.77 -15.29 21.07
C ALA A 134 10.48 -15.61 19.59
N LEU A 135 10.01 -14.62 18.81
CA LEU A 135 9.82 -14.77 17.35
C LEU A 135 11.12 -15.12 16.65
N THR A 136 12.20 -14.43 16.98
CA THR A 136 13.50 -14.63 16.35
C THR A 136 14.09 -16.01 16.69
N GLN A 137 13.91 -16.49 17.93
CA GLN A 137 14.30 -17.85 18.32
C GLN A 137 13.54 -18.92 17.54
N VAL A 138 12.22 -18.75 17.39
CA VAL A 138 11.39 -19.70 16.62
C VAL A 138 11.79 -19.75 15.16
N GLN A 139 12.05 -18.59 14.56
CA GLN A 139 12.36 -18.50 13.12
C GLN A 139 13.79 -18.93 12.77
N LEU A 140 14.80 -18.49 13.53
CA LEU A 140 16.21 -18.77 13.24
C LEU A 140 16.76 -19.98 13.97
N GLN A 141 16.49 -20.10 15.27
CA GLN A 141 17.03 -21.17 16.12
C GLN A 141 16.15 -22.44 16.08
N ARG A 142 15.06 -22.42 15.31
CA ARG A 142 14.14 -23.56 15.07
C ARG A 142 13.59 -24.18 16.34
N SER A 143 13.48 -23.39 17.41
CA SER A 143 12.82 -23.81 18.65
C SER A 143 11.35 -24.06 18.39
N LYS A 144 10.77 -25.10 19.00
CA LYS A 144 9.32 -25.36 18.88
C LYS A 144 8.56 -24.14 19.41
N PRO A 145 7.53 -23.62 18.70
CA PRO A 145 6.73 -22.49 19.17
C PRO A 145 6.17 -22.70 20.58
N THR A 146 5.85 -23.96 20.93
CA THR A 146 5.38 -24.34 22.25
C THR A 146 6.42 -24.15 23.34
N GLN A 147 7.72 -24.23 23.05
CA GLN A 147 8.79 -24.09 24.04
C GLN A 147 9.14 -22.63 24.31
N THR A 148 9.01 -21.75 23.31
CA THR A 148 9.37 -20.33 23.41
C THR A 148 8.20 -19.42 23.77
N PHE A 149 7.00 -19.66 23.21
CA PHE A 149 5.83 -18.82 23.49
C PHE A 149 5.09 -19.25 24.76
N PHE A 150 5.04 -20.53 25.11
CA PHE A 150 4.27 -20.97 26.29
C PHE A 150 4.78 -20.38 27.61
N PRO A 151 6.10 -20.24 27.85
CA PRO A 151 6.58 -19.55 29.06
C PRO A 151 6.08 -18.10 29.16
N LEU A 152 5.96 -17.40 28.03
CA LEU A 152 5.45 -16.02 27.98
C LEU A 152 3.93 -15.96 28.16
N LEU A 153 3.20 -16.88 27.54
CA LEU A 153 1.73 -16.92 27.54
C LEU A 153 1.12 -17.54 28.80
N ASN A 154 1.89 -18.33 29.55
CA ASN A 154 1.46 -18.96 30.81
C ASN A 154 2.16 -18.38 32.05
N GLY A 155 3.10 -17.44 31.87
CA GLY A 155 3.80 -16.78 32.97
C GLY A 155 2.98 -15.68 33.66
N GLU A 156 3.61 -15.01 34.63
CA GLU A 156 3.02 -13.94 35.45
C GLU A 156 2.47 -12.77 34.62
N PHE A 157 3.03 -12.55 33.43
CA PHE A 157 2.69 -11.44 32.54
C PHE A 157 1.80 -11.83 31.37
N ARG A 158 1.16 -13.00 31.43
CA ARG A 158 0.35 -13.57 30.35
C ARG A 158 -0.59 -12.56 29.69
N TYR A 159 -1.27 -11.72 30.47
CA TYR A 159 -2.26 -10.77 29.97
C TYR A 159 -1.70 -9.76 28.96
N ARG A 160 -0.43 -9.35 29.11
CA ARG A 160 0.26 -8.48 28.13
C ARG A 160 0.63 -9.25 26.86
N PHE A 161 1.16 -10.46 27.00
CA PHE A 161 1.57 -11.28 25.85
C PHE A 161 0.38 -11.82 25.03
N TRP A 162 -0.74 -12.15 25.68
CA TRP A 162 -1.99 -12.48 24.99
C TRP A 162 -2.51 -11.32 24.15
N ALA A 163 -2.36 -10.08 24.62
CA ALA A 163 -2.73 -8.91 23.85
C ALA A 163 -1.82 -8.70 22.62
N LEU A 164 -0.56 -9.14 22.67
CA LEU A 164 0.35 -9.13 21.51
C LEU A 164 -0.02 -10.22 20.50
N LEU A 165 -0.35 -11.42 20.99
CA LEU A 165 -0.80 -12.54 20.15
C LEU A 165 -2.10 -12.20 19.41
N ASN A 166 -3.08 -11.59 20.08
CA ASN A 166 -4.37 -11.22 19.49
C ASN A 166 -4.26 -10.16 18.38
N LYS A 167 -3.13 -9.44 18.31
CA LYS A 167 -2.84 -8.47 17.25
C LYS A 167 -2.10 -9.08 16.05
N GLN A 168 -1.88 -10.39 16.05
CA GLN A 168 -1.27 -11.12 14.95
C GLN A 168 -2.28 -12.14 14.41
N ASP A 169 -2.62 -12.05 13.12
CA ASP A 169 -3.58 -12.97 12.49
C ASP A 169 -3.06 -14.42 12.46
N THR A 170 -1.73 -14.58 12.39
CA THR A 170 -1.03 -15.86 12.53
C THR A 170 0.32 -15.62 13.20
N LEU A 171 0.82 -16.59 13.98
CA LEU A 171 2.20 -16.56 14.46
C LEU A 171 3.12 -16.66 13.24
N PRO A 172 3.97 -15.65 12.95
CA PRO A 172 4.87 -15.71 11.82
C PRO A 172 6.04 -16.61 12.19
N VAL A 173 5.82 -17.92 12.06
CA VAL A 173 6.82 -18.98 12.30
C VAL A 173 7.83 -19.07 11.15
N ARG A 174 7.53 -18.46 9.99
CA ARG A 174 8.29 -18.63 8.74
C ARG A 174 8.80 -17.29 8.20
N LEU A 175 9.98 -17.31 7.59
CA LEU A 175 10.62 -16.14 6.97
C LEU A 175 10.34 -16.09 5.46
N THR A 176 10.15 -14.90 4.88
CA THR A 176 10.18 -14.78 3.42
C THR A 176 11.58 -15.16 2.92
N GLY A 177 11.66 -15.91 1.83
CA GLY A 177 12.88 -16.61 1.41
C GLY A 177 13.05 -18.02 1.99
N GLN A 178 12.26 -18.45 2.97
CA GLN A 178 12.38 -19.81 3.51
C GLN A 178 11.97 -20.86 2.47
N LYS A 179 12.78 -21.92 2.37
CA LYS A 179 12.58 -23.00 1.41
C LYS A 179 11.59 -24.02 1.94
N PHE A 180 10.72 -24.51 1.07
CA PHE A 180 9.75 -25.56 1.32
C PHE A 180 9.96 -26.70 0.34
N SER A 181 9.71 -27.93 0.77
CA SER A 181 9.65 -29.10 -0.09
C SER A 181 8.26 -29.73 -0.04
N HIS A 182 7.71 -30.03 -1.21
CA HIS A 182 6.44 -30.73 -1.30
C HIS A 182 6.62 -32.23 -1.01
N HIS A 183 5.83 -32.77 -0.08
CA HIS A 183 5.95 -34.16 0.39
C HIS A 183 5.79 -35.20 -0.72
N LYS A 184 4.92 -34.96 -1.71
CA LYS A 184 4.61 -35.95 -2.77
C LYS A 184 5.51 -35.84 -4.00
N ASN A 185 5.93 -34.63 -4.36
CA ASN A 185 6.52 -34.36 -5.68
C ASN A 185 7.97 -33.87 -5.60
N GLN A 186 8.53 -33.76 -4.38
CA GLN A 186 9.88 -33.23 -4.10
C GLN A 186 10.17 -31.84 -4.69
N GLN A 187 9.14 -31.12 -5.13
CA GLN A 187 9.28 -29.77 -5.64
C GLN A 187 9.72 -28.83 -4.53
N THR A 188 10.69 -27.98 -4.84
CA THR A 188 11.18 -26.97 -3.91
C THR A 188 10.60 -25.60 -4.25
N ALA A 189 9.93 -25.00 -3.28
CA ALA A 189 9.38 -23.66 -3.36
C ALA A 189 10.02 -22.75 -2.31
N VAL A 190 9.80 -21.44 -2.46
CA VAL A 190 10.24 -20.42 -1.52
C VAL A 190 9.04 -19.58 -1.11
N LEU A 191 8.96 -19.24 0.17
CA LEU A 191 7.92 -18.34 0.68
C LEU A 191 8.21 -16.90 0.26
N LEU A 192 7.31 -16.28 -0.48
CA LEU A 192 7.41 -14.88 -0.89
C LEU A 192 6.64 -13.93 0.04
N GLY A 193 5.72 -14.45 0.85
CA GLY A 193 4.93 -13.66 1.79
C GLY A 193 3.63 -14.34 2.20
N TYR A 194 2.74 -13.54 2.78
CA TYR A 194 1.42 -13.96 3.23
C TYR A 194 0.36 -13.02 2.65
N GLU A 195 -0.76 -13.57 2.20
CA GLU A 195 -1.94 -12.81 1.80
C GLU A 195 -3.17 -13.34 2.58
N GLY A 196 -3.55 -12.59 3.62
CA GLY A 196 -4.49 -13.06 4.63
C GLY A 196 -3.96 -14.32 5.35
N LYS A 197 -4.72 -15.42 5.28
CA LYS A 197 -4.32 -16.72 5.84
C LYS A 197 -3.52 -17.60 4.86
N HIS A 198 -3.36 -17.16 3.61
CA HIS A 198 -2.69 -17.95 2.56
C HIS A 198 -1.20 -17.66 2.54
N GLN A 199 -0.41 -18.71 2.34
CA GLN A 199 1.03 -18.59 2.08
C GLN A 199 1.26 -18.42 0.59
N VAL A 200 2.02 -17.40 0.21
CA VAL A 200 2.39 -17.15 -1.17
C VAL A 200 3.72 -17.85 -1.42
N LEU A 201 3.69 -18.99 -2.08
CA LEU A 201 4.89 -19.75 -2.45
C LEU A 201 5.22 -19.53 -3.92
N ALA A 202 6.50 -19.60 -4.28
CA ALA A 202 6.93 -19.64 -5.67
C ALA A 202 7.96 -20.74 -5.88
N LEU A 203 7.90 -21.41 -7.03
CA LEU A 203 8.93 -22.37 -7.40
C LEU A 203 10.21 -21.62 -7.77
N LEU A 204 11.36 -22.15 -7.37
CA LEU A 204 12.66 -21.49 -7.59
C LEU A 204 12.97 -21.19 -9.08
N HIS A 205 12.43 -21.99 -9.99
CA HIS A 205 12.58 -21.83 -11.44
C HIS A 205 11.47 -20.99 -12.09
N LYS A 206 10.47 -20.54 -11.31
CA LYS A 206 9.32 -19.73 -11.74
C LYS A 206 8.91 -18.74 -10.64
N LEU A 207 9.81 -17.83 -10.30
CA LEU A 207 9.56 -16.81 -9.27
C LEU A 207 8.44 -15.83 -9.65
N ASP A 208 8.24 -15.59 -10.95
CA ASP A 208 7.24 -14.65 -11.49
C ASP A 208 5.80 -15.18 -11.44
N SER A 209 5.60 -16.48 -11.16
CA SER A 209 4.28 -17.10 -11.04
C SER A 209 4.07 -17.68 -9.63
N PRO A 210 3.87 -16.83 -8.61
CA PRO A 210 3.55 -17.30 -7.27
C PRO A 210 2.19 -17.99 -7.24
N PHE A 211 2.04 -18.94 -6.31
CA PHE A 211 0.80 -19.64 -6.06
C PHE A 211 0.44 -19.55 -4.57
N TYR A 212 -0.86 -19.58 -4.30
CA TYR A 212 -1.41 -19.51 -2.97
C TYR A 212 -1.57 -20.89 -2.39
N VAL A 213 -1.12 -21.08 -1.15
CA VAL A 213 -1.28 -22.31 -0.38
C VAL A 213 -2.20 -22.02 0.79
N SER A 214 -3.33 -22.73 0.84
CA SER A 214 -4.28 -22.63 1.94
C SER A 214 -3.73 -23.29 3.21
N PRO A 215 -4.25 -22.94 4.42
CA PRO A 215 -3.81 -23.56 5.68
C PRO A 215 -3.86 -25.10 5.65
N ASP A 216 -4.87 -25.68 5.00
CA ASP A 216 -5.04 -27.12 4.88
C ASP A 216 -3.96 -27.75 3.98
N GLU A 217 -3.57 -27.05 2.92
CA GLU A 217 -2.51 -27.48 2.01
C GLU A 217 -1.11 -27.26 2.58
N THR A 218 -0.94 -26.43 3.61
CA THR A 218 0.38 -26.19 4.23
C THR A 218 1.00 -27.45 4.83
N GLN A 219 0.18 -28.47 5.16
CA GLN A 219 0.67 -29.77 5.65
C GLN A 219 1.48 -30.52 4.60
N ASN A 220 1.21 -30.28 3.31
CA ASN A 220 1.93 -30.91 2.20
C ASN A 220 3.30 -30.26 1.94
N TRP A 221 3.57 -29.09 2.55
CA TRP A 221 4.78 -28.30 2.37
C TRP A 221 5.59 -28.24 3.66
N GLN A 222 6.65 -29.05 3.72
CA GLN A 222 7.55 -29.06 4.87
C GLN A 222 8.68 -28.06 4.68
N VAL A 223 9.10 -27.43 5.78
CA VAL A 223 10.27 -26.56 5.81
C VAL A 223 11.49 -27.36 5.37
N ASN A 224 12.22 -26.85 4.38
CA ASN A 224 13.47 -27.43 3.94
C ASN A 224 14.62 -26.70 4.63
N ASP A 225 15.34 -27.43 5.47
CA ASP A 225 16.44 -26.91 6.27
C ASP A 225 17.74 -26.67 5.48
N LYS A 226 17.78 -27.09 4.20
CA LYS A 226 18.93 -26.86 3.34
C LYS A 226 19.01 -25.37 2.98
N PRO A 227 20.19 -24.73 3.10
CA PRO A 227 20.37 -23.35 2.68
C PRO A 227 20.04 -23.22 1.18
N LEU A 228 19.52 -22.05 0.78
CA LEU A 228 19.42 -21.69 -0.64
C LEU A 228 20.81 -21.72 -1.26
N THR A 229 20.93 -22.16 -2.50
CA THR A 229 22.22 -22.06 -3.22
C THR A 229 22.52 -20.60 -3.55
N GLN A 230 23.80 -20.27 -3.80
CA GLN A 230 24.19 -18.91 -4.22
C GLN A 230 23.42 -18.45 -5.47
N GLU A 231 23.19 -19.35 -6.43
CA GLU A 231 22.36 -19.09 -7.61
C GLU A 231 20.91 -18.77 -7.24
N GLN A 232 20.29 -19.54 -6.34
CA GLN A 232 18.91 -19.31 -5.87
C GLN A 232 18.78 -17.98 -5.13
N MET A 233 19.76 -17.63 -4.27
CA MET A 233 19.80 -16.33 -3.61
C MET A 233 19.98 -15.19 -4.62
N SER A 234 20.83 -15.37 -5.62
CA SER A 234 21.01 -14.37 -6.67
C SER A 234 19.74 -14.15 -7.48
N ALA A 235 19.00 -15.22 -7.81
CA ALA A 235 17.72 -15.16 -8.51
C ALA A 235 16.64 -14.46 -7.66
N LEU A 236 16.56 -14.76 -6.36
CA LEU A 236 15.65 -14.06 -5.44
C LEU A 236 16.02 -12.58 -5.27
N ALA A 237 17.32 -12.27 -5.17
CA ALA A 237 17.80 -10.90 -5.08
C ALA A 237 17.57 -10.12 -6.39
N GLN A 238 17.68 -10.77 -7.55
CA GLN A 238 17.32 -10.20 -8.85
C GLN A 238 15.82 -9.99 -8.96
N HIS A 239 14.99 -10.96 -8.58
CA HIS A 239 13.54 -10.82 -8.55
C HIS A 239 13.09 -9.70 -7.59
N ARG A 240 13.77 -9.54 -6.45
CA ARG A 240 13.62 -8.40 -5.52
C ARG A 240 13.93 -7.07 -6.21
N LEU A 241 15.02 -6.99 -6.98
CA LEU A 241 15.40 -5.79 -7.74
C LEU A 241 14.46 -5.53 -8.93
N LEU A 242 13.94 -6.56 -9.59
CA LEU A 242 12.95 -6.42 -10.67
C LEU A 242 11.61 -5.91 -10.10
N LYS A 243 11.19 -6.38 -8.92
CA LYS A 243 10.07 -5.76 -8.19
C LYS A 243 10.37 -4.32 -7.79
N GLN A 244 11.62 -3.99 -7.47
CA GLN A 244 12.05 -2.59 -7.29
C GLN A 244 11.88 -1.82 -8.60
N GLU A 245 12.29 -2.29 -9.77
CA GLU A 245 12.07 -1.55 -11.04
C GLU A 245 10.57 -1.40 -11.38
N GLN A 246 9.75 -2.39 -11.01
CA GLN A 246 8.29 -2.33 -11.13
C GLN A 246 7.64 -1.32 -10.16
N THR A 247 8.23 -1.08 -8.97
CA THR A 247 7.69 -0.18 -7.92
C THR A 247 8.39 1.19 -7.84
N SER A 248 9.65 1.27 -8.28
CA SER A 248 10.57 2.42 -8.26
C SER A 248 10.66 3.11 -9.61
N THR A 249 9.65 2.98 -10.46
CA THR A 249 9.36 4.12 -11.30
C THR A 249 8.48 5.03 -10.46
N THR A 250 9.02 6.19 -10.11
CA THR A 250 8.23 7.42 -10.18
C THR A 250 7.64 7.43 -11.59
N GLN A 251 6.56 6.68 -11.80
CA GLN A 251 6.01 6.35 -13.10
C GLN A 251 5.32 7.63 -13.57
N GLN A 252 6.15 8.53 -14.09
CA GLN A 252 5.73 9.71 -14.79
C GLN A 252 4.86 9.18 -15.92
N THR A 253 3.64 9.71 -16.00
CA THR A 253 2.71 9.53 -17.12
C THR A 253 3.50 9.27 -18.42
N PRO A 254 3.34 8.09 -19.06
CA PRO A 254 4.24 7.62 -20.11
C PRO A 254 4.30 8.64 -21.24
N ARG A 255 5.38 9.43 -21.24
CA ARG A 255 5.49 10.63 -22.09
C ARG A 255 5.46 10.25 -23.57
N GLN A 256 5.99 9.08 -23.91
CA GLN A 256 5.99 8.55 -25.26
C GLN A 256 4.58 8.16 -25.73
N LEU A 257 3.81 7.46 -24.88
CA LEU A 257 2.40 7.15 -25.12
C LEU A 257 1.56 8.42 -25.28
N LEU A 258 1.68 9.38 -24.35
CA LEU A 258 0.94 10.65 -24.43
C LEU A 258 1.30 11.46 -25.69
N ARG A 259 2.58 11.51 -26.06
CA ARG A 259 3.02 12.15 -27.31
C ARG A 259 2.44 11.44 -28.54
N ALA A 260 2.41 10.12 -28.55
CA ALA A 260 1.84 9.34 -29.65
C ALA A 260 0.32 9.59 -29.78
N ILE A 261 -0.42 9.55 -28.66
CA ILE A 261 -1.86 9.84 -28.62
C ILE A 261 -2.14 11.26 -29.12
N ASN A 262 -1.39 12.26 -28.64
CA ASN A 262 -1.58 13.65 -29.03
C ASN A 262 -1.30 13.88 -30.52
N ARG A 263 -0.23 13.28 -31.05
CA ARG A 263 0.10 13.41 -32.48
C ARG A 263 -0.98 12.76 -33.35
N TYR A 264 -1.47 11.59 -32.95
CA TYR A 264 -2.55 10.91 -33.66
C TYR A 264 -3.88 11.68 -33.60
N ALA A 265 -4.25 12.21 -32.42
CA ALA A 265 -5.47 12.99 -32.24
C ALA A 265 -5.48 14.29 -33.06
N ASN A 266 -4.31 14.91 -33.26
CA ASN A 266 -4.13 16.12 -34.08
C ASN A 266 -3.82 15.81 -35.56
N ALA A 267 -4.09 14.59 -36.04
CA ALA A 267 -3.84 14.14 -37.42
C ALA A 267 -2.39 14.31 -37.92
N SER A 268 -1.43 14.42 -37.00
CA SER A 268 -0.01 14.67 -37.28
C SER A 268 0.90 13.44 -37.07
N GLY A 269 0.32 12.31 -36.68
CA GLY A 269 1.06 11.09 -36.35
C GLY A 269 0.33 9.81 -36.75
N ALA A 270 1.07 8.70 -36.79
CA ALA A 270 0.56 7.40 -37.21
C ALA A 270 -0.05 6.59 -36.05
N LEU A 271 -1.18 5.92 -36.31
CA LEU A 271 -1.85 5.02 -35.35
C LEU A 271 -0.91 3.92 -34.83
N ASN A 272 -0.05 3.38 -35.70
CA ASN A 272 0.88 2.31 -35.34
C ASN A 272 1.83 2.70 -34.20
N ALA A 273 2.20 3.99 -34.09
CA ALA A 273 3.04 4.47 -32.99
C ALA A 273 2.29 4.45 -31.64
N VAL A 274 0.98 4.67 -31.64
CA VAL A 274 0.14 4.55 -30.43
C VAL A 274 0.03 3.09 -30.01
N ILE A 275 -0.25 2.20 -30.96
CA ILE A 275 -0.41 0.75 -30.70
C ILE A 275 0.91 0.14 -30.19
N GLN A 276 2.06 0.49 -30.77
CA GLN A 276 3.36 0.04 -30.30
C GLN A 276 3.61 0.42 -28.83
N GLN A 277 3.24 1.64 -28.44
CA GLN A 277 3.41 2.13 -27.07
C GLN A 277 2.43 1.47 -26.09
N ILE A 278 1.22 1.14 -26.53
CA ILE A 278 0.26 0.37 -25.72
C ILE A 278 0.74 -1.07 -25.53
N ASN A 279 1.29 -1.70 -26.57
CA ASN A 279 1.82 -3.06 -26.50
C ASN A 279 2.99 -3.22 -25.51
N GLN A 280 3.73 -2.14 -25.22
CA GLN A 280 4.77 -2.15 -24.19
C GLN A 280 4.21 -2.26 -22.77
N LEU A 281 2.91 -1.97 -22.56
CA LEU A 281 2.23 -1.96 -21.27
C LEU A 281 0.99 -2.86 -21.33
N PRO A 282 1.12 -4.18 -21.05
CA PRO A 282 0.06 -5.16 -21.30
C PRO A 282 -1.25 -4.87 -20.55
N PHE A 283 -1.19 -4.24 -19.37
CA PHE A 283 -2.38 -3.84 -18.62
C PHE A 283 -3.23 -2.77 -19.34
N LEU A 284 -2.61 -1.89 -20.13
CA LEU A 284 -3.33 -0.89 -20.92
C LEU A 284 -4.05 -1.54 -22.11
N ALA A 285 -3.41 -2.53 -22.74
CA ALA A 285 -4.01 -3.31 -23.81
C ALA A 285 -5.23 -4.08 -23.30
N SER A 286 -5.11 -4.77 -22.15
CA SER A 286 -6.23 -5.50 -21.55
C SER A 286 -7.40 -4.59 -21.18
N SER A 287 -7.15 -3.39 -20.67
CA SER A 287 -8.21 -2.43 -20.34
C SER A 287 -8.96 -1.93 -21.57
N LEU A 288 -8.28 -1.75 -22.71
CA LEU A 288 -8.95 -1.40 -23.97
C LEU A 288 -9.84 -2.53 -24.47
N HIS A 289 -9.35 -3.78 -24.47
CA HIS A 289 -10.16 -4.94 -24.84
C HIS A 289 -11.37 -5.10 -23.91
N ALA A 290 -11.16 -5.00 -22.59
CA ALA A 290 -12.25 -5.09 -21.61
C ALA A 290 -13.33 -4.02 -21.85
N ALA A 291 -12.95 -2.79 -22.21
CA ALA A 291 -13.91 -1.73 -22.52
C ALA A 291 -14.71 -1.99 -23.80
N VAL A 292 -14.15 -2.69 -24.78
CA VAL A 292 -14.89 -3.16 -25.97
C VAL A 292 -15.86 -4.27 -25.59
N HIS A 293 -15.43 -5.23 -24.77
CA HIS A 293 -16.28 -6.33 -24.29
C HIS A 293 -17.47 -5.86 -23.45
N GLN A 294 -17.30 -4.80 -22.66
CA GLN A 294 -18.36 -4.21 -21.84
C GLN A 294 -19.33 -3.33 -22.65
N SER A 295 -19.07 -3.10 -23.93
CA SER A 295 -19.98 -2.32 -24.76
C SER A 295 -21.11 -3.18 -25.32
N GLU A 296 -22.33 -2.91 -24.89
CA GLU A 296 -23.57 -3.55 -25.37
C GLU A 296 -23.80 -3.42 -26.90
N ARG A 297 -23.11 -2.47 -27.56
CA ARG A 297 -23.26 -2.22 -29.01
C ARG A 297 -22.56 -3.23 -29.91
N ILE A 298 -21.65 -4.05 -29.39
CA ILE A 298 -21.00 -5.13 -30.15
C ILE A 298 -21.37 -6.47 -29.51
N GLY A 299 -21.73 -7.47 -30.32
CA GLY A 299 -21.91 -8.83 -29.81
C GLY A 299 -20.61 -9.41 -29.25
N TYR A 300 -20.68 -10.12 -28.13
CA TYR A 300 -19.51 -10.64 -27.41
C TYR A 300 -18.49 -11.42 -28.29
N SER A 301 -18.99 -12.14 -29.30
CA SER A 301 -18.19 -12.89 -30.29
C SER A 301 -17.34 -12.00 -31.21
N GLU A 302 -17.83 -10.81 -31.57
CA GLU A 302 -17.09 -9.87 -32.42
C GLU A 302 -16.07 -9.10 -31.59
N ALA A 303 -16.44 -8.70 -30.36
CA ALA A 303 -15.55 -8.02 -29.44
C ALA A 303 -14.30 -8.85 -29.09
N SER A 304 -14.45 -10.18 -28.93
CA SER A 304 -13.34 -11.09 -28.61
C SER A 304 -12.35 -11.33 -29.75
N ARG A 305 -12.77 -11.09 -31.00
CA ARG A 305 -11.93 -11.26 -32.19
C ARG A 305 -11.19 -9.99 -32.58
N MET A 306 -11.46 -8.86 -31.93
CA MET A 306 -10.84 -7.59 -32.26
C MET A 306 -9.39 -7.53 -31.76
N ASP A 307 -8.45 -7.29 -32.67
CA ASP A 307 -7.08 -6.95 -32.32
C ASP A 307 -7.00 -5.56 -31.68
N LEU A 308 -5.95 -5.28 -30.91
CA LEU A 308 -5.77 -4.00 -30.20
C LEU A 308 -5.95 -2.77 -31.11
N LYS A 309 -5.48 -2.86 -32.35
CA LYS A 309 -5.65 -1.80 -33.36
C LYS A 309 -7.12 -1.58 -33.72
N GLN A 310 -7.88 -2.67 -33.90
CA GLN A 310 -9.31 -2.63 -34.18
C GLN A 310 -10.09 -2.13 -32.97
N SER A 311 -9.76 -2.58 -31.75
CA SER A 311 -10.36 -2.11 -30.51
C SER A 311 -10.14 -0.60 -30.30
N TYR A 312 -8.93 -0.09 -30.55
CA TYR A 312 -8.63 1.33 -30.43
C TYR A 312 -9.39 2.17 -31.47
N LEU A 313 -9.44 1.71 -32.73
CA LEU A 313 -10.19 2.38 -33.79
C LEU A 313 -11.69 2.41 -33.50
N TRP A 314 -12.24 1.30 -33.02
CA TRP A 314 -13.65 1.17 -32.69
C TRP A 314 -14.07 2.08 -31.54
N LEU A 315 -13.27 2.14 -30.47
CA LEU A 315 -13.51 3.07 -29.34
C LEU A 315 -13.36 4.53 -29.76
N GLY A 316 -12.50 4.80 -30.73
CA GLY A 316 -12.08 6.15 -31.14
C GLY A 316 -11.08 6.76 -30.16
N SER A 317 -10.27 7.70 -30.67
CA SER A 317 -9.15 8.31 -29.94
C SER A 317 -9.55 8.94 -28.61
N LYS A 318 -10.69 9.65 -28.57
CA LYS A 318 -11.19 10.31 -27.35
C LYS A 318 -11.57 9.31 -26.26
N ARG A 319 -12.40 8.30 -26.56
CA ARG A 319 -12.83 7.30 -25.56
C ARG A 319 -11.67 6.41 -25.13
N ALA A 320 -10.82 5.99 -26.07
CA ALA A 320 -9.63 5.21 -25.77
C ALA A 320 -8.66 5.99 -24.86
N SER A 321 -8.45 7.29 -25.07
CA SER A 321 -7.58 8.11 -24.20
C SER A 321 -8.05 8.14 -22.75
N VAL A 322 -9.36 8.23 -22.53
CA VAL A 322 -9.99 8.25 -21.21
C VAL A 322 -9.90 6.89 -20.52
N ILE A 323 -10.09 5.79 -21.25
CA ILE A 323 -9.92 4.42 -20.74
C ILE A 323 -8.46 4.19 -20.34
N LEU A 324 -7.52 4.58 -21.20
CA LEU A 324 -6.08 4.50 -20.93
C LEU A 324 -5.68 5.35 -19.72
N ALA A 325 -6.23 6.56 -19.59
CA ALA A 325 -6.00 7.43 -18.44
C ALA A 325 -6.50 6.78 -17.14
N THR A 326 -7.70 6.19 -17.18
CA THR A 326 -8.31 5.52 -16.04
C THR A 326 -7.48 4.30 -15.61
N ALA A 327 -7.16 3.42 -16.56
CA ALA A 327 -6.35 2.23 -16.32
C ALA A 327 -4.95 2.58 -15.80
N PHE A 328 -4.32 3.61 -16.38
CA PHE A 328 -3.03 4.10 -15.92
C PHE A 328 -3.08 4.63 -14.48
N LEU A 329 -4.10 5.42 -14.13
CA LEU A 329 -4.24 5.95 -12.78
C LEU A 329 -4.58 4.86 -11.76
N GLN A 330 -5.43 3.90 -12.13
CA GLN A 330 -5.72 2.74 -11.28
C GLN A 330 -4.46 1.93 -10.98
N HIS A 331 -3.69 1.61 -12.02
CA HIS A 331 -2.41 0.92 -11.89
C HIS A 331 -1.39 1.75 -11.09
N GLN A 332 -1.33 3.06 -11.33
CA GLN A 332 -0.43 3.95 -10.60
C GLN A 332 -0.80 4.01 -9.11
N PHE A 333 -2.09 4.03 -8.77
CA PHE A 333 -2.52 4.06 -7.38
C PHE A 333 -2.37 2.71 -6.70
N SER A 334 -2.66 1.58 -7.37
CA SER A 334 -2.44 0.25 -6.80
C SER A 334 -0.97 0.01 -6.41
N LEU A 335 -0.03 0.67 -7.09
CA LEU A 335 1.40 0.63 -6.74
C LEU A 335 1.79 1.59 -5.61
N ASN A 336 1.02 2.66 -5.33
CA ASN A 336 1.31 3.60 -4.26
C ASN A 336 0.77 3.07 -2.92
N THR A 337 1.65 2.41 -2.16
CA THR A 337 1.34 1.89 -0.82
C THR A 337 1.35 3.01 0.22
N ILE A 338 0.16 3.41 0.63
CA ILE A 338 -0.08 4.31 1.78
C ILE A 338 -0.69 3.45 2.89
N PRO A 339 -0.41 3.70 4.18
CA PRO A 339 -1.03 2.94 5.26
C PRO A 339 -2.56 2.80 5.17
N LEU A 340 -3.24 3.81 4.61
CA LEU A 340 -4.69 3.86 4.43
C LEU A 340 -5.15 3.66 2.97
N HIS A 341 -4.34 2.99 2.14
CA HIS A 341 -4.60 2.80 0.71
C HIS A 341 -5.98 2.17 0.44
N ASN A 342 -6.30 1.06 1.11
CA ASN A 342 -7.58 0.36 0.92
C ASN A 342 -8.79 1.24 1.29
N ALA A 343 -8.67 2.00 2.39
CA ALA A 343 -9.71 2.91 2.83
C ALA A 343 -9.91 4.09 1.87
N LEU A 344 -8.83 4.59 1.27
CA LEU A 344 -8.90 5.64 0.24
C LEU A 344 -9.57 5.10 -1.04
N MET A 345 -9.16 3.92 -1.51
CA MET A 345 -9.75 3.28 -2.69
C MET A 345 -11.25 3.00 -2.51
N GLN A 346 -11.66 2.62 -1.30
CA GLN A 346 -13.07 2.46 -0.93
C GLN A 346 -13.87 3.76 -1.04
N LYS A 347 -13.35 4.85 -0.48
CA LYS A 347 -13.98 6.17 -0.58
C LYS A 347 -14.07 6.64 -2.03
N LEU A 348 -13.07 6.33 -2.85
CA LEU A 348 -13.09 6.62 -4.30
C LEU A 348 -14.07 5.74 -5.08
N GLY A 349 -14.24 4.48 -4.68
CA GLY A 349 -15.28 3.60 -5.19
C GLY A 349 -16.68 4.17 -4.90
N LEU A 350 -16.94 4.59 -3.67
CA LEU A 350 -18.19 5.25 -3.30
C LEU A 350 -18.39 6.59 -4.03
N LEU A 351 -17.34 7.38 -4.21
CA LEU A 351 -17.42 8.62 -5.00
C LEU A 351 -17.80 8.31 -6.46
N THR A 352 -17.29 7.22 -7.01
CA THR A 352 -17.61 6.80 -8.39
C THR A 352 -19.08 6.46 -8.53
N THR A 353 -19.64 5.63 -7.62
CA THR A 353 -21.05 5.23 -7.67
C THR A 353 -21.98 6.42 -7.40
N THR A 354 -21.65 7.28 -6.42
CA THR A 354 -22.44 8.49 -6.14
C THR A 354 -22.47 9.45 -7.32
N LEU A 355 -21.36 9.68 -8.02
CA LEU A 355 -21.32 10.51 -9.23
C LEU A 355 -22.18 9.93 -10.36
N GLN A 356 -22.19 8.60 -10.53
CA GLN A 356 -23.02 7.93 -11.54
C GLN A 356 -24.52 8.09 -11.24
N HIS A 357 -24.94 7.80 -10.00
CA HIS A 357 -26.34 7.92 -9.61
C HIS A 357 -26.83 9.37 -9.66
N LEU A 358 -26.03 10.33 -9.19
CA LEU A 358 -26.39 11.74 -9.28
C LEU A 358 -26.51 12.22 -10.73
N SER A 359 -25.61 11.79 -11.61
CA SER A 359 -25.68 12.12 -13.05
C SER A 359 -26.92 11.53 -13.71
N ALA A 360 -27.28 10.28 -13.37
CA ALA A 360 -28.47 9.63 -13.89
C ALA A 360 -29.78 10.31 -13.43
N GLU A 361 -29.88 10.66 -12.15
CA GLU A 361 -31.09 11.27 -11.56
C GLU A 361 -31.28 12.73 -11.99
N THR A 362 -30.19 13.49 -12.17
CA THR A 362 -30.27 14.91 -12.54
C THR A 362 -30.25 15.16 -14.04
N GLY A 363 -29.93 14.15 -14.85
CA GLY A 363 -29.72 14.28 -16.29
C GLY A 363 -28.50 15.12 -16.69
N VAL A 364 -27.65 15.51 -15.73
CA VAL A 364 -26.44 16.30 -16.01
C VAL A 364 -25.33 15.37 -16.48
N SER A 365 -24.84 15.57 -17.70
CA SER A 365 -23.76 14.77 -18.27
C SER A 365 -22.41 15.13 -17.65
N LEU A 366 -21.70 14.13 -17.12
CA LEU A 366 -20.33 14.32 -16.63
C LEU A 366 -19.37 14.58 -17.80
N PRO A 367 -18.36 15.48 -17.64
CA PRO A 367 -17.43 15.83 -18.71
C PRO A 367 -16.45 14.68 -19.01
N THR A 368 -16.20 13.84 -18.02
CA THR A 368 -15.41 12.61 -18.11
C THR A 368 -16.11 11.51 -17.32
N PRO A 369 -15.85 10.22 -17.60
CA PRO A 369 -16.44 9.13 -16.83
C PRO A 369 -16.20 9.26 -15.34
N ALA A 370 -17.20 8.90 -14.54
CA ALA A 370 -17.15 8.98 -13.08
C ALA A 370 -15.91 8.31 -12.44
N PRO A 371 -15.45 7.12 -12.90
CA PRO A 371 -14.25 6.50 -12.33
C PRO A 371 -13.01 7.39 -12.48
N LEU A 372 -12.83 8.01 -13.65
CA LEU A 372 -11.70 8.90 -13.90
C LEU A 372 -11.79 10.16 -13.03
N LEU A 373 -12.99 10.75 -12.92
CA LEU A 373 -13.21 11.94 -12.08
C LEU A 373 -12.90 11.67 -10.60
N ALA A 374 -13.35 10.54 -10.07
CA ALA A 374 -13.06 10.15 -8.69
C ALA A 374 -11.55 9.93 -8.47
N LEU A 375 -10.88 9.22 -9.38
CA LEU A 375 -9.43 9.00 -9.29
C LEU A 375 -8.62 10.30 -9.38
N LEU A 376 -9.05 11.24 -10.22
CA LEU A 376 -8.41 12.55 -10.33
C LEU A 376 -8.62 13.39 -9.06
N SER A 377 -9.84 13.42 -8.50
CA SER A 377 -10.12 14.16 -7.27
C SER A 377 -9.39 13.58 -6.05
N GLY A 378 -9.21 12.26 -6.02
CA GLY A 378 -8.44 11.55 -4.99
C GLY A 378 -6.92 11.58 -5.18
N SER A 379 -6.41 12.00 -6.34
CA SER A 379 -4.99 11.85 -6.69
C SER A 379 -4.03 12.58 -5.75
N ASP A 380 -4.50 13.70 -5.20
CA ASP A 380 -3.79 14.54 -4.25
C ASP A 380 -3.79 13.93 -2.83
N LEU A 381 -4.87 13.24 -2.45
CA LEU A 381 -4.97 12.52 -1.18
C LEU A 381 -3.91 11.42 -1.03
N PHE A 382 -3.49 10.80 -2.14
CA PHE A 382 -2.42 9.80 -2.12
C PHE A 382 -1.07 10.34 -1.63
N ARG A 383 -0.91 11.67 -1.55
CA ARG A 383 0.32 12.32 -1.06
C ARG A 383 0.06 13.27 0.10
N HIS A 384 -1.15 13.25 0.65
CA HIS A 384 -1.51 14.17 1.73
C HIS A 384 -0.71 13.83 3.00
N PRO A 385 -0.06 14.81 3.65
CA PRO A 385 0.84 14.55 4.77
C PRO A 385 0.15 13.86 5.93
N GLU A 386 -1.13 14.17 6.17
CA GLU A 386 -1.93 13.53 7.22
C GLU A 386 -2.22 12.07 6.92
N LEU A 387 -2.43 11.68 5.65
CA LEU A 387 -2.71 10.29 5.29
C LEU A 387 -1.45 9.42 5.22
N ILE A 388 -0.30 10.02 4.89
CA ILE A 388 1.00 9.33 4.88
C ILE A 388 1.43 8.94 6.30
N LYS A 389 1.15 9.79 7.28
CA LYS A 389 1.61 9.62 8.67
C LYS A 389 0.62 8.89 9.57
N SER A 390 -0.65 8.78 9.16
CA SER A 390 -1.72 8.28 10.03
C SER A 390 -2.01 6.80 9.86
N ALA A 391 -2.15 6.09 10.98
CA ALA A 391 -2.58 4.70 11.06
C ALA A 391 -4.11 4.53 10.94
N LYS A 392 -4.88 5.61 11.14
CA LYS A 392 -6.34 5.63 11.07
C LYS A 392 -6.79 6.82 10.26
N TRP A 393 -7.94 6.71 9.59
CA TRP A 393 -8.49 7.84 8.85
C TRP A 393 -8.82 9.00 9.81
N PRO A 394 -8.31 10.21 9.55
CA PRO A 394 -8.54 11.36 10.42
C PRO A 394 -10.01 11.73 10.46
N ARG A 395 -10.52 12.08 11.64
CA ARG A 395 -11.94 12.38 11.85
C ARG A 395 -12.15 13.90 11.75
N PRO A 396 -12.72 14.42 10.65
CA PRO A 396 -13.02 15.84 10.55
C PRO A 396 -14.08 16.22 11.60
N ARG A 397 -13.85 17.31 12.34
CA ARG A 397 -14.83 17.85 13.31
C ARG A 397 -15.81 18.80 12.64
N GLU A 398 -15.29 19.64 11.74
CA GLU A 398 -16.04 20.61 10.96
C GLU A 398 -15.63 20.54 9.49
N ILE A 399 -16.58 20.72 8.58
CA ILE A 399 -16.34 20.77 7.13
C ILE A 399 -16.49 22.21 6.65
N GLU A 400 -15.40 22.73 6.08
CA GLU A 400 -15.32 24.09 5.55
C GLU A 400 -15.54 24.16 4.03
N HIS A 401 -15.37 23.04 3.31
CA HIS A 401 -15.52 22.99 1.86
C HIS A 401 -15.87 21.58 1.34
N CYS A 402 -16.26 21.47 0.07
CA CYS A 402 -16.77 20.24 -0.55
C CYS A 402 -15.79 19.61 -1.56
N TYR A 403 -14.51 19.47 -1.19
CA TYR A 403 -13.48 18.79 -2.00
C TYR A 403 -12.94 17.55 -1.29
N SER A 404 -12.16 16.73 -1.97
CA SER A 404 -11.55 15.52 -1.39
C SER A 404 -10.69 15.81 -0.14
N THR A 405 -10.05 16.97 -0.02
CA THR A 405 -9.29 17.37 1.18
C THR A 405 -10.16 17.52 2.43
N SER A 406 -11.47 17.79 2.30
CA SER A 406 -12.37 17.88 3.45
C SER A 406 -12.66 16.54 4.09
N TRP A 407 -12.40 15.44 3.36
CA TRP A 407 -12.48 14.08 3.91
C TRP A 407 -11.46 13.85 5.02
N VAL A 408 -10.38 14.63 5.02
CA VAL A 408 -9.29 14.55 5.97
C VAL A 408 -9.43 15.61 7.08
N GLY A 409 -10.28 16.63 6.85
CA GLY A 409 -10.46 17.75 7.77
C GLY A 409 -9.42 18.87 7.60
N SER A 410 -8.70 18.87 6.47
CA SER A 410 -7.78 19.96 6.13
C SER A 410 -8.56 21.18 5.64
N ALA A 411 -7.99 22.36 5.85
CA ALA A 411 -8.48 23.60 5.25
C ALA A 411 -8.26 23.57 3.72
N LEU A 412 -8.99 24.43 2.99
CA LEU A 412 -8.84 24.52 1.54
C LEU A 412 -7.53 25.23 1.18
N ASP A 413 -6.48 24.47 0.84
CA ASP A 413 -5.27 25.01 0.22
C ASP A 413 -5.23 24.64 -1.28
N ILE A 414 -5.08 25.65 -2.13
CA ILE A 414 -4.92 25.50 -3.59
C ILE A 414 -3.68 24.66 -3.92
N SER A 415 -2.66 24.70 -3.06
CA SER A 415 -1.41 23.95 -3.22
C SER A 415 -1.64 22.43 -3.20
N ASP A 416 -2.66 21.98 -2.47
CA ASP A 416 -3.02 20.57 -2.36
C ASP A 416 -3.54 19.99 -3.68
N PHE A 417 -4.13 20.81 -4.57
CA PHE A 417 -4.71 20.37 -5.85
C PHE A 417 -3.69 20.36 -7.00
N ARG A 418 -2.38 20.32 -6.71
CA ARG A 418 -1.35 20.44 -7.75
C ARG A 418 -1.30 19.22 -8.67
N ARG A 419 -1.45 17.99 -8.15
CA ARG A 419 -1.28 16.77 -8.94
C ARG A 419 -2.48 16.52 -9.84
N SER A 420 -3.70 16.67 -9.32
CA SER A 420 -4.93 16.59 -10.12
C SER A 420 -4.87 17.54 -11.32
N ARG A 421 -4.51 18.81 -11.11
CA ARG A 421 -4.32 19.81 -12.19
C ARG A 421 -3.27 19.40 -13.21
N GLN A 422 -2.13 18.86 -12.76
CA GLN A 422 -1.09 18.36 -13.66
C GLN A 422 -1.57 17.16 -14.49
N LEU A 423 -2.31 16.24 -13.88
CA LEU A 423 -2.82 15.06 -14.57
C LEU A 423 -3.86 15.44 -15.63
N VAL A 424 -4.78 16.35 -15.32
CA VAL A 424 -5.79 16.88 -16.26
C VAL A 424 -5.10 17.47 -17.49
N LYS A 425 -4.11 18.35 -17.28
CA LYS A 425 -3.36 18.97 -18.39
C LYS A 425 -2.56 17.97 -19.21
N ARG A 426 -1.92 16.99 -18.56
CA ARG A 426 -1.09 15.97 -19.23
C ARG A 426 -1.91 15.01 -20.09
N TRP A 427 -3.10 14.65 -19.62
CA TRP A 427 -4.03 13.77 -20.33
C TRP A 427 -4.96 14.52 -21.29
N GLN A 428 -4.82 15.86 -21.39
CA GLN A 428 -5.63 16.72 -22.25
C GLN A 428 -7.14 16.51 -22.05
N LEU A 429 -7.55 16.35 -20.80
CA LEU A 429 -8.95 16.15 -20.47
C LEU A 429 -9.77 17.43 -20.76
N PRO A 430 -11.10 17.32 -20.91
CA PRO A 430 -11.96 18.47 -21.19
C PRO A 430 -11.75 19.62 -20.20
N PRO A 431 -11.86 20.89 -20.65
CA PRO A 431 -11.64 22.06 -19.78
C PRO A 431 -12.62 22.10 -18.59
N ALA A 432 -13.84 21.59 -18.77
CA ALA A 432 -14.81 21.43 -17.69
C ALA A 432 -14.28 20.55 -16.52
N THR A 433 -13.45 19.54 -16.80
CA THR A 433 -12.79 18.73 -15.78
C THR A 433 -11.70 19.51 -15.05
N GLU A 434 -10.98 20.41 -15.72
CA GLU A 434 -10.01 21.31 -15.07
C GLU A 434 -10.71 22.29 -14.13
N ASN A 435 -11.84 22.86 -14.54
CA ASN A 435 -12.62 23.82 -13.73
C ASN A 435 -13.18 23.16 -12.47
N LEU A 436 -13.63 21.91 -12.54
CA LEU A 436 -14.11 21.16 -11.37
C LEU A 436 -13.02 20.89 -10.32
N LEU A 437 -11.81 20.57 -10.77
CA LEU A 437 -10.70 20.16 -9.90
C LEU A 437 -9.84 21.33 -9.41
N ASN A 438 -10.08 22.54 -9.93
CA ASN A 438 -9.34 23.73 -9.55
C ASN A 438 -10.21 24.68 -8.72
N PRO A 439 -9.95 24.85 -7.41
CA PRO A 439 -10.73 25.76 -6.56
C PRO A 439 -10.71 27.22 -7.07
N ASP A 440 -9.65 27.65 -7.75
CA ASP A 440 -9.53 29.01 -8.33
C ASP A 440 -10.50 29.27 -9.51
N LYS A 441 -11.00 28.21 -10.15
CA LYS A 441 -11.83 28.28 -11.36
C LYS A 441 -13.21 27.67 -11.15
N ALA A 442 -13.63 27.49 -9.89
CA ALA A 442 -14.91 26.89 -9.57
C ALA A 442 -16.06 27.79 -10.04
N GLU A 443 -16.66 27.46 -11.18
CA GLU A 443 -17.86 28.12 -11.68
C GLU A 443 -19.10 27.60 -10.94
N THR A 444 -20.09 28.46 -10.67
CA THR A 444 -21.40 28.06 -10.15
C THR A 444 -22.26 27.53 -11.30
N SER A 445 -22.10 26.25 -11.64
CA SER A 445 -22.86 25.55 -12.67
C SER A 445 -23.57 24.34 -12.06
N LYS A 446 -24.61 23.82 -12.74
CA LYS A 446 -25.26 22.56 -12.31
C LYS A 446 -24.26 21.41 -12.18
N LEU A 447 -23.21 21.43 -12.98
CA LEU A 447 -22.14 20.42 -12.98
C LEU A 447 -21.24 20.52 -11.75
N SER A 448 -20.89 21.73 -11.28
CA SER A 448 -20.16 21.90 -10.02
C SER A 448 -21.01 21.60 -8.79
N ALA A 449 -22.29 21.97 -8.82
CA ALA A 449 -23.27 21.58 -7.79
C ALA A 449 -23.33 20.05 -7.63
N LEU A 450 -23.41 19.30 -8.74
CA LEU A 450 -23.39 17.84 -8.74
C LEU A 450 -22.08 17.29 -8.16
N PHE A 451 -20.95 17.81 -8.61
CA PHE A 451 -19.63 17.35 -8.17
C PHE A 451 -19.40 17.57 -6.67
N PHE A 452 -19.74 18.74 -6.14
CA PHE A 452 -19.58 19.07 -4.72
C PHE A 452 -20.56 18.30 -3.84
N LEU A 453 -21.80 18.12 -4.31
CA LEU A 453 -22.79 17.32 -3.60
C LEU A 453 -22.37 15.84 -3.52
N ALA A 454 -21.74 15.29 -4.56
CA ALA A 454 -21.17 13.93 -4.53
C ALA A 454 -20.07 13.78 -3.46
N HIS A 455 -19.16 14.75 -3.34
CA HIS A 455 -18.11 14.74 -2.31
C HIS A 455 -18.69 14.83 -0.90
N TYR A 456 -19.72 15.66 -0.70
CA TYR A 456 -20.42 15.73 0.58
C TYR A 456 -21.15 14.42 0.92
N LEU A 457 -21.88 13.84 -0.03
CA LEU A 457 -22.58 12.57 0.18
C LEU A 457 -21.60 11.47 0.58
N THR A 458 -20.48 11.37 -0.14
CA THR A 458 -19.39 10.43 0.14
C THR A 458 -18.78 10.65 1.53
N LEU A 459 -18.67 11.89 2.02
CA LEU A 459 -18.20 12.13 3.37
C LEU A 459 -19.28 11.72 4.40
N SER A 460 -20.53 12.13 4.18
CA SER A 460 -21.65 11.91 5.10
C SER A 460 -22.01 10.45 5.32
N THR A 461 -21.64 9.54 4.40
CA THR A 461 -21.80 8.08 4.58
C THR A 461 -20.82 7.53 5.61
N TYR A 462 -19.57 7.99 5.59
CA TYR A 462 -18.56 7.55 6.55
C TYR A 462 -18.61 8.30 7.87
N TYR A 463 -19.03 9.57 7.85
CA TYR A 463 -19.10 10.41 9.04
C TYR A 463 -20.44 11.16 9.12
N PRO A 464 -21.48 10.52 9.66
CA PRO A 464 -22.81 11.13 9.77
C PRO A 464 -22.90 12.25 10.81
N GLU A 465 -21.98 12.30 11.78
CA GLU A 465 -22.00 13.23 12.92
C GLU A 465 -21.19 14.52 12.69
N VAL A 466 -20.63 14.74 11.50
CA VAL A 466 -19.72 15.88 11.27
C VAL A 466 -20.50 17.18 11.20
N SER A 467 -19.99 18.20 11.90
CA SER A 467 -20.57 19.54 11.84
C SER A 467 -20.24 20.22 10.51
N LEU A 468 -21.24 20.89 9.93
CA LEU A 468 -21.08 21.68 8.71
C LEU A 468 -20.98 23.16 9.10
N SER A 469 -19.99 23.85 8.54
CA SER A 469 -19.90 25.31 8.64
C SER A 469 -21.15 25.98 8.06
N SER A 470 -21.47 27.19 8.52
CA SER A 470 -22.65 27.95 8.08
C SER A 470 -22.64 28.24 6.57
N SER A 471 -21.46 28.47 6.00
CA SER A 471 -21.22 28.66 4.57
C SER A 471 -21.49 27.39 3.76
N VAL A 472 -21.01 26.23 4.21
CA VAL A 472 -21.26 24.95 3.52
C VAL A 472 -22.75 24.58 3.58
N LYS A 473 -23.43 24.85 4.70
CA LYS A 473 -24.88 24.60 4.82
C LYS A 473 -25.68 25.42 3.82
N SER A 474 -25.33 26.69 3.59
CA SER A 474 -26.03 27.53 2.60
C SER A 474 -25.71 27.10 1.16
N MET A 475 -24.45 26.74 0.88
CA MET A 475 -24.04 26.21 -0.43
C MET A 475 -24.76 24.90 -0.77
N LEU A 476 -24.83 23.94 0.16
CA LEU A 476 -25.51 22.66 -0.07
C LEU A 476 -27.01 22.87 -0.37
N LYS A 477 -27.68 23.79 0.34
CA LYS A 477 -29.07 24.14 0.03
C LYS A 477 -29.21 24.70 -1.39
N SER A 478 -28.30 25.58 -1.80
CA SER A 478 -28.26 26.13 -3.15
C SER A 478 -28.03 25.05 -4.21
N TYR A 479 -27.13 24.10 -3.97
CA TYR A 479 -26.87 22.99 -4.90
C TYR A 479 -28.07 22.06 -5.05
N CYS A 480 -28.76 21.71 -3.97
CA CYS A 480 -30.00 20.92 -4.05
C CYS A 480 -31.08 21.65 -4.86
N GLN A 481 -31.22 22.97 -4.69
CA GLN A 481 -32.17 23.78 -5.47
C GLN A 481 -31.79 23.83 -6.97
N GLN A 482 -30.51 24.00 -7.29
CA GLN A 482 -30.03 24.04 -8.68
C GLN A 482 -30.19 22.71 -9.41
N LEU A 483 -30.06 21.60 -8.69
CA LEU A 483 -30.23 20.24 -9.20
C LEU A 483 -31.66 19.73 -9.12
N GLN A 484 -32.58 20.49 -8.51
CA GLN A 484 -33.98 20.11 -8.29
C GLN A 484 -34.13 18.78 -7.53
N ILE A 485 -33.22 18.51 -6.59
CA ILE A 485 -33.22 17.28 -5.78
C ILE A 485 -33.88 17.55 -4.43
N ASN A 486 -34.85 16.70 -4.07
CA ASN A 486 -35.48 16.69 -2.76
C ASN A 486 -34.66 15.88 -1.74
N SER A 487 -34.87 16.15 -0.43
CA SER A 487 -34.18 15.45 0.66
C SER A 487 -34.35 13.92 0.62
N GLU A 488 -35.53 13.42 0.23
CA GLU A 488 -35.80 11.98 0.09
C GLU A 488 -35.05 11.35 -1.08
N GLN A 489 -34.89 12.06 -2.19
CA GLN A 489 -34.10 11.57 -3.32
C GLN A 489 -32.62 11.50 -2.93
N LEU A 490 -32.14 12.50 -2.19
CA LEU A 490 -30.77 12.54 -1.69
C LEU A 490 -30.45 11.39 -0.73
N THR A 491 -31.39 11.03 0.16
CA THR A 491 -31.22 9.85 1.04
C THR A 491 -31.28 8.53 0.27
N ARG A 492 -32.17 8.41 -0.73
CA ARG A 492 -32.23 7.22 -1.60
C ARG A 492 -30.94 7.04 -2.39
N ILE A 493 -30.40 8.10 -3.00
CA ILE A 493 -29.14 8.06 -3.75
C ILE A 493 -27.98 7.66 -2.84
N LYS A 494 -27.92 8.23 -1.63
CA LYS A 494 -26.91 7.88 -0.62
C LYS A 494 -26.99 6.39 -0.25
N ALA A 495 -28.18 5.88 0.05
CA ALA A 495 -28.38 4.49 0.44
C ALA A 495 -28.04 3.51 -0.69
N LYS A 496 -28.48 3.80 -1.93
CA LYS A 496 -28.20 2.99 -3.11
C LYS A 496 -26.71 2.95 -3.45
N SER A 497 -26.05 4.11 -3.41
CA SER A 497 -24.61 4.22 -3.66
C SER A 497 -23.80 3.46 -2.61
N ALA A 498 -24.20 3.56 -1.33
CA ALA A 498 -23.59 2.79 -0.24
C ALA A 498 -23.77 1.28 -0.45
N PHE A 499 -24.99 0.86 -0.81
CA PHE A 499 -25.32 -0.55 -1.05
C PHE A 499 -24.49 -1.16 -2.18
N GLU A 500 -24.41 -0.51 -3.34
CA GLU A 500 -23.64 -1.00 -4.48
C GLU A 500 -22.13 -0.94 -4.24
N SER A 501 -21.67 -0.04 -3.39
CA SER A 501 -20.26 0.05 -2.98
C SER A 501 -19.86 -0.98 -1.91
N HIS A 502 -20.82 -1.72 -1.30
CA HIS A 502 -20.52 -2.69 -0.24
C HIS A 502 -19.59 -3.81 -0.70
N CYS A 503 -19.63 -4.24 -1.97
CA CYS A 503 -18.72 -5.26 -2.48
C CYS A 503 -17.24 -4.83 -2.54
N TYR A 504 -16.97 -3.53 -2.39
CA TYR A 504 -15.61 -2.99 -2.30
C TYR A 504 -15.28 -2.43 -0.90
N SER A 505 -16.19 -2.52 0.08
CA SER A 505 -16.10 -2.02 1.46
C SER A 505 -15.97 -3.19 2.46
N PRO A 506 -15.14 -3.12 3.52
CA PRO A 506 -15.08 -4.14 4.55
C PRO A 506 -16.02 -3.69 5.67
N LEU A 507 -17.31 -3.85 5.43
CA LEU A 507 -18.28 -4.08 6.51
C LEU A 507 -18.88 -5.45 6.26
#